data_AF-A2FQY6-F1
#
_entry.id   AF-A2FQY6-F1
#
_cell.length_a   1.000
_cell.length_b   1.000
_cell.length_c   1.000
_cell.angle_alpha   90.00
_cell.angle_beta   90.00
_cell.angle_gamma   90.00
#
_symmetry.space_group_name_H-M   'P 1'
#
loop_
_entity.id
_entity.type
_entity.pdbx_description
1 polymer ?
#
loop_
_entity_poly.entity_id
_entity_poly.type
_entity_poly.pdbx_seq_one_letter_code
_entity_poly.pdbx_strand_id
1 'polypeptide(L)'
;MNKYPKSARPMKFNVRAANNILFQQNRKGPKIVSPRCSHKPNESQMSNKAIRDLLLNDNLDEIEKYATHALMGEKLPDLSPYELSLVAKDLENRRAYFIDKGYYNKSLQAKAALDHVKELQLIATKIEAQKQEQTEIFLIKGYSKTDYTIFNHKMTAEEDKLNLKYENKLLSIEERQEKEKKDLEEEWHSKAKLRMYSHPSTKLIELKHVQKRLLDANELDKAAALKQEIDELELKERQEGARNWTNDYNRAVEMLAAKHAAERDFYDYDKDLKQQVFKAKVDIGSIAFDNRNRALKIRETVANDMDKYWRTHSRSIYEVAPPPPSTTRSRNSNYLNLNFPN
;
A
#
# COMPACT_ATOMS: atom_id res chain seq x y z
N MET A 1 12.50 -13.14 -52.97
CA MET A 1 13.02 -13.65 -51.68
C MET A 1 12.72 -12.63 -50.58
N ASN A 2 11.56 -12.78 -49.93
CA ASN A 2 11.10 -11.87 -48.87
C ASN A 2 11.76 -12.23 -47.53
N LYS A 3 12.67 -11.38 -47.06
CA LYS A 3 13.22 -11.45 -45.71
C LYS A 3 12.22 -10.77 -44.76
N TYR A 4 11.43 -11.57 -44.05
CA TYR A 4 10.62 -11.08 -42.94
C TYR A 4 11.53 -10.57 -41.82
N PRO A 5 11.22 -9.42 -41.18
CA PRO A 5 11.90 -9.00 -39.97
C PRO A 5 11.58 -9.98 -38.83
N LYS A 6 12.63 -10.50 -38.19
CA LYS A 6 12.54 -11.40 -37.03
C LYS A 6 11.69 -10.74 -35.94
N SER A 7 10.62 -11.41 -35.56
CA SER A 7 9.75 -11.03 -34.45
C SER A 7 10.57 -10.76 -33.18
N ALA A 8 10.33 -9.60 -32.58
CA ALA A 8 10.93 -9.20 -31.32
C ALA A 8 10.55 -10.21 -30.24
N ARG A 9 11.55 -10.78 -29.56
CA ARG A 9 11.30 -11.67 -28.42
C ARG A 9 10.60 -10.88 -27.31
N PRO A 10 9.54 -11.43 -26.68
CA PRO A 10 8.93 -10.80 -25.52
C PRO A 10 9.97 -10.72 -24.40
N MET A 11 10.32 -9.51 -23.97
CA MET A 11 11.13 -9.30 -22.77
C MET A 11 10.35 -9.88 -21.58
N LYS A 12 10.86 -10.97 -21.00
CA LYS A 12 10.39 -11.48 -19.72
C LYS A 12 10.80 -10.49 -18.63
N PHE A 13 9.95 -9.51 -18.34
CA PHE A 13 10.16 -8.61 -17.21
C PHE A 13 9.95 -9.39 -15.91
N ASN A 14 11.02 -9.47 -15.12
CA ASN A 14 11.04 -10.16 -13.84
C ASN A 14 10.25 -9.34 -12.80
N VAL A 15 8.97 -9.65 -12.62
CA VAL A 15 8.02 -8.98 -11.70
C VAL A 15 8.57 -8.89 -10.26
N ARG A 16 9.49 -9.77 -9.85
CA ARG A 16 10.14 -9.70 -8.52
C ARG A 16 10.99 -8.43 -8.31
N ALA A 17 11.54 -7.83 -9.36
CA ALA A 17 12.38 -6.63 -9.22
C ALA A 17 11.55 -5.37 -8.92
N ALA A 18 10.34 -5.26 -9.49
CA ALA A 18 9.46 -4.10 -9.26
C ALA A 18 8.89 -4.06 -7.83
N ASN A 19 8.62 -5.22 -7.23
CA ASN A 19 8.14 -5.30 -5.84
C ASN A 19 9.21 -4.90 -4.81
N ASN A 20 10.50 -5.02 -5.15
CA ASN A 20 11.59 -4.66 -4.25
C ASN A 20 11.86 -3.14 -4.20
N ILE A 21 11.57 -2.40 -5.28
CA ILE A 21 11.79 -0.95 -5.34
C ILE A 21 10.69 -0.19 -4.57
N LEU A 22 9.44 -0.68 -4.62
CA LEU A 22 8.34 -0.10 -3.84
C LEU A 22 8.48 -0.34 -2.32
N PHE A 23 9.23 -1.39 -1.92
CA PHE A 23 9.45 -1.75 -0.52
C PHE A 23 10.52 -0.91 0.19
N GLN A 24 11.40 -0.21 -0.55
CA GLN A 24 12.47 0.59 0.06
C GLN A 24 12.07 2.02 0.40
N GLN A 25 11.03 2.58 -0.23
CA GLN A 25 10.63 3.99 0.00
C GLN A 25 9.65 4.20 1.16
N ASN A 26 9.01 3.15 1.69
CA ASN A 26 8.02 3.26 2.77
C ASN A 26 8.52 2.87 4.18
N ARG A 27 9.83 2.72 4.39
CA ARG A 27 10.40 2.39 5.72
C ARG A 27 10.49 3.58 6.70
N LYS A 28 9.98 4.75 6.33
CA LYS A 28 9.81 5.89 7.25
C LYS A 28 8.35 6.04 7.66
N GLY A 29 7.77 4.97 8.22
CA GLY A 29 6.55 5.12 9.02
C GLY A 29 6.83 6.05 10.21
N PRO A 30 5.82 6.78 10.72
CA PRO A 30 5.99 7.57 11.93
C PRO A 30 6.53 6.65 13.03
N LYS A 31 7.70 7.01 13.59
CA LYS A 31 8.21 6.36 14.79
C LYS A 31 7.14 6.60 15.85
N ILE A 32 6.34 5.59 16.16
CA ILE A 32 5.52 5.55 17.36
C ILE A 32 6.53 5.53 18.50
N VAL A 33 6.87 6.72 18.98
CA VAL A 33 7.65 6.89 20.20
C VAL A 33 6.70 6.45 21.30
N SER A 34 6.77 5.18 21.69
CA SER A 34 6.13 4.72 22.91
C SER A 34 6.58 5.68 24.03
N PRO A 35 5.66 6.29 24.78
CA PRO A 35 6.05 7.12 25.90
C PRO A 35 6.82 6.22 26.87
N ARG A 36 8.15 6.38 26.93
CA ARG A 36 8.95 5.82 28.01
C ARG A 36 8.58 6.59 29.27
N CYS A 37 7.57 6.12 29.99
CA CYS A 37 7.37 6.45 31.39
C CYS A 37 8.47 5.74 32.20
N SER A 38 9.70 6.26 32.13
CA SER A 38 10.80 5.87 33.00
C SER A 38 11.07 6.97 34.03
N HIS A 39 10.10 7.23 34.89
CA HIS A 39 10.35 7.86 36.18
C HIS A 39 10.16 6.80 37.25
N LYS A 40 11.26 6.20 37.70
CA LYS A 40 11.28 5.51 38.99
C LYS A 40 11.31 6.58 40.07
N PRO A 41 10.26 6.73 40.92
CA PRO A 41 10.36 7.61 42.07
C PRO A 41 11.37 7.04 43.06
N ASN A 42 12.26 7.89 43.57
CA ASN A 42 13.16 7.56 44.67
C ASN A 42 12.33 7.26 45.93
N GLU A 43 12.37 6.02 46.44
CA GLU A 43 11.63 5.56 47.62
C GLU A 43 11.87 6.44 48.87
N SER A 44 13.06 7.04 49.01
CA SER A 44 13.40 7.91 50.15
C SER A 44 12.71 9.28 50.12
N GLN A 45 12.20 9.75 48.98
CA GLN A 45 11.44 11.01 48.90
C GLN A 45 9.93 10.83 49.15
N MET A 46 9.44 9.59 49.20
CA MET A 46 8.02 9.27 49.38
C MET A 46 7.54 9.41 50.83
N SER A 47 8.38 9.16 51.83
CA SER A 47 7.94 9.16 53.25
C SER A 47 7.58 10.56 53.76
N ASN A 48 8.41 11.57 53.50
CA ASN A 48 8.17 12.96 53.91
C ASN A 48 7.09 13.64 53.05
N LYS A 49 6.99 13.28 51.76
CA LYS A 49 5.94 13.80 50.88
C LYS A 49 4.57 13.29 51.32
N ALA A 50 4.47 12.00 51.68
CA ALA A 50 3.23 11.43 52.15
C ALA A 50 2.77 11.95 53.53
N ILE A 51 3.65 12.54 54.37
CA ILE A 51 3.21 13.21 55.62
C ILE A 51 2.66 14.59 55.30
N ARG A 52 3.30 15.31 54.37
CA ARG A 52 2.79 16.58 53.83
C ARG A 52 1.46 16.42 53.10
N ASP A 53 1.32 15.39 52.27
CA ASP A 53 0.10 15.12 51.51
C ASP A 53 -1.06 14.69 52.42
N LEU A 54 -0.78 14.12 53.60
CA LEU A 54 -1.81 13.84 54.62
C LEU A 54 -2.29 15.12 55.30
N LEU A 55 -1.38 16.07 55.55
CA LEU A 55 -1.70 17.35 56.20
C LEU A 55 -2.33 18.39 55.27
N LEU A 56 -2.25 18.18 53.95
CA LEU A 56 -2.76 19.11 52.93
C LEU A 56 -4.08 18.64 52.30
N ASN A 57 -4.62 17.50 52.72
CA ASN A 57 -5.83 16.95 52.13
C ASN A 57 -7.05 17.38 52.94
N ASP A 58 -8.00 18.07 52.30
CA ASP A 58 -9.22 18.57 52.93
C ASP A 58 -10.13 17.44 53.47
N ASN A 59 -9.88 16.19 53.06
CA ASN A 59 -10.68 15.01 53.43
C ASN A 59 -10.09 14.21 54.60
N LEU A 60 -9.23 14.81 55.43
CA LEU A 60 -8.55 14.08 56.52
C LEU A 60 -9.53 13.43 57.50
N ASP A 61 -10.58 14.16 57.90
CA ASP A 61 -11.63 13.66 58.79
C ASP A 61 -12.36 12.44 58.21
N GLU A 62 -12.51 12.37 56.89
CA GLU A 62 -13.13 11.23 56.22
C GLU A 62 -12.18 10.03 56.17
N ILE A 63 -10.90 10.25 55.90
CA ILE A 63 -9.86 9.21 55.92
C ILE A 63 -9.76 8.58 57.31
N GLU A 64 -9.79 9.39 58.36
CA GLU A 64 -9.78 8.90 59.74
C GLU A 64 -11.03 8.06 60.06
N LYS A 65 -12.21 8.48 59.59
CA LYS A 65 -13.45 7.70 59.70
C LYS A 65 -13.34 6.38 58.96
N TYR A 66 -12.85 6.37 57.72
CA TYR A 66 -12.65 5.13 56.96
C TYR A 66 -11.63 4.20 57.64
N ALA A 67 -10.56 4.74 58.21
CA ALA A 67 -9.62 3.95 59.02
C ALA A 67 -10.29 3.37 60.29
N THR A 68 -11.20 4.11 60.94
CA THR A 68 -12.00 3.53 62.03
C THR A 68 -12.94 2.42 61.55
N HIS A 69 -13.66 2.62 60.45
CA HIS A 69 -14.54 1.60 59.87
C HIS A 69 -13.76 0.33 59.48
N ALA A 70 -12.58 0.48 58.88
CA ALA A 70 -11.69 -0.63 58.56
C ALA A 70 -11.22 -1.40 59.81
N LEU A 71 -10.88 -0.70 60.90
CA LEU A 71 -10.52 -1.35 62.19
C LEU A 71 -11.69 -2.15 62.77
N MET A 72 -12.91 -1.65 62.62
CA MET A 72 -14.13 -2.33 63.07
C MET A 72 -14.53 -3.50 62.16
N GLY A 73 -13.86 -3.69 61.02
CA GLY A 73 -14.18 -4.73 60.05
C GLY A 73 -15.39 -4.40 59.16
N GLU A 74 -15.76 -3.14 59.06
CA GLU A 74 -16.86 -2.68 58.21
C GLU A 74 -16.42 -2.55 56.75
N LYS A 75 -17.37 -2.71 55.82
CA LYS A 75 -17.09 -2.57 54.38
C LYS A 75 -16.84 -1.10 54.06
N LEU A 76 -15.69 -0.82 53.45
CA LEU A 76 -15.37 0.51 52.95
C LEU A 76 -16.18 0.82 51.67
N PRO A 77 -16.53 2.11 51.43
CA PRO A 77 -17.11 2.52 50.15
C PRO A 77 -16.08 2.38 49.00
N ASP A 78 -16.55 2.55 47.77
CA ASP A 78 -15.71 2.54 46.56
C ASP A 78 -14.79 3.78 46.54
N LEU A 79 -13.68 3.68 47.27
CA LEU A 79 -12.65 4.71 47.39
C LEU A 79 -11.64 4.62 46.24
N SER A 80 -11.06 5.75 45.88
CA SER A 80 -9.96 5.80 44.92
C SER A 80 -8.71 5.10 45.47
N PRO A 81 -7.80 4.60 44.61
CA PRO A 81 -6.55 3.98 45.07
C PRO A 81 -5.68 4.92 45.93
N TYR A 82 -5.78 6.22 45.68
CA TYR A 82 -5.08 7.24 46.45
C TYR A 82 -5.66 7.39 47.86
N GLU A 83 -6.98 7.47 48.01
CA GLU A 83 -7.63 7.53 49.33
C GLU A 83 -7.35 6.27 50.16
N LEU A 84 -7.42 5.09 49.54
CA LEU A 84 -7.06 3.82 50.19
C LEU A 84 -5.59 3.80 50.66
N SER A 85 -4.68 4.45 49.91
CA SER A 85 -3.28 4.59 50.32
C SER A 85 -3.11 5.45 51.58
N LEU A 86 -3.94 6.49 51.73
CA LEU A 86 -3.93 7.36 52.90
C LEU A 86 -4.55 6.66 54.12
N VAL A 87 -5.64 5.91 53.91
CA VAL A 87 -6.23 5.05 54.95
C VAL A 87 -5.23 4.00 55.43
N ALA A 88 -4.53 3.33 54.51
CA ALA A 88 -3.48 2.37 54.85
C ALA A 88 -2.36 3.02 55.69
N LYS A 89 -1.95 4.23 55.34
CA LYS A 89 -0.93 4.97 56.08
C LYS A 89 -1.40 5.37 57.48
N ASP A 90 -2.64 5.80 57.64
CA ASP A 90 -3.21 6.08 58.96
C ASP A 90 -3.28 4.82 59.83
N LEU A 91 -3.70 3.68 59.26
CA LEU A 91 -3.68 2.39 59.95
C LEU A 91 -2.27 1.94 60.35
N GLU A 92 -1.24 2.21 59.53
CA GLU A 92 0.17 1.98 59.89
C GLU A 92 0.59 2.82 61.09
N ASN A 93 0.22 4.10 61.13
CA ASN A 93 0.48 4.98 62.27
C ASN A 93 -0.23 4.49 63.53
N ARG A 94 -1.51 4.11 63.44
CA ARG A 94 -2.28 3.54 64.57
C ARG A 94 -1.70 2.23 65.06
N ARG A 95 -1.23 1.36 64.15
CA ARG A 95 -0.55 0.11 64.51
C ARG A 95 0.75 0.39 65.28
N ALA A 96 1.59 1.30 64.79
CA ALA A 96 2.82 1.70 65.49
C ALA A 96 2.51 2.23 66.89
N TYR A 97 1.50 3.09 67.02
CA TYR A 97 1.03 3.59 68.31
C TYR A 97 0.60 2.47 69.28
N PHE A 98 -0.15 1.46 68.83
CA PHE A 98 -0.54 0.35 69.68
C PHE A 98 0.63 -0.53 70.12
N ILE A 99 1.65 -0.70 69.28
CA ILE A 99 2.89 -1.43 69.62
C ILE A 99 3.65 -0.69 70.72
N ASP A 100 3.85 0.62 70.56
CA ASP A 100 4.56 1.47 71.53
C ASP A 100 3.87 1.49 72.90
N LYS A 101 2.54 1.39 72.92
CA LYS A 101 1.73 1.32 74.15
C LYS A 101 1.58 -0.09 74.73
N GLY A 102 2.10 -1.13 74.07
CA GLY A 102 1.99 -2.53 74.52
C GLY A 102 0.63 -3.21 74.29
N TYR A 103 -0.26 -2.62 73.48
CA TYR A 103 -1.57 -3.20 73.15
C TYR A 103 -1.48 -4.18 71.98
N TYR A 104 -0.91 -5.37 72.22
CA TYR A 104 -0.65 -6.35 71.16
C TYR A 104 -1.89 -6.79 70.38
N ASN A 105 -3.01 -7.09 71.06
CA ASN A 105 -4.24 -7.53 70.38
C ASN A 105 -4.79 -6.47 69.41
N LYS A 106 -4.75 -5.20 69.81
CA LYS A 106 -5.16 -4.08 68.94
C LYS A 106 -4.20 -3.87 67.77
N SER A 107 -2.91 -4.07 68.00
CA SER A 107 -1.91 -4.02 66.91
C SER A 107 -2.11 -5.12 65.87
N LEU A 108 -2.54 -6.31 66.29
CA LEU A 108 -2.88 -7.42 65.39
C LEU A 108 -4.15 -7.12 64.58
N GLN A 109 -5.17 -6.55 65.22
CA GLN A 109 -6.39 -6.08 64.53
C GLN A 109 -6.06 -4.98 63.51
N ALA A 110 -5.24 -3.99 63.88
CA ALA A 110 -4.79 -2.95 62.97
C ALA A 110 -3.97 -3.50 61.79
N LYS A 111 -3.16 -4.54 62.02
CA LYS A 111 -2.46 -5.27 60.95
C LYS A 111 -3.44 -5.98 60.01
N ALA A 112 -4.44 -6.69 60.54
CA ALA A 112 -5.43 -7.37 59.72
C ALA A 112 -6.24 -6.37 58.87
N ALA A 113 -6.65 -5.24 59.45
CA ALA A 113 -7.30 -4.16 58.73
C ALA A 113 -6.39 -3.55 57.66
N LEU A 114 -5.11 -3.32 57.97
CA LEU A 114 -4.12 -2.83 57.01
C LEU A 114 -3.93 -3.77 55.83
N ASP A 115 -3.80 -5.08 56.08
CA ASP A 115 -3.63 -6.09 55.04
C ASP A 115 -4.88 -6.10 54.12
N HIS A 116 -6.09 -6.01 54.70
CA HIS A 116 -7.33 -5.89 53.93
C HIS A 116 -7.42 -4.60 53.09
N VAL A 117 -7.07 -3.45 53.65
CA VAL A 117 -7.05 -2.17 52.92
C VAL A 117 -6.03 -2.21 51.78
N LYS A 118 -4.89 -2.85 51.97
CA LYS A 118 -3.88 -3.05 50.91
C LYS A 118 -4.39 -3.95 49.79
N GLU A 119 -5.14 -4.99 50.12
CA GLU A 119 -5.82 -5.83 49.11
C GLU A 119 -6.84 -5.02 48.30
N LEU A 120 -7.69 -4.23 48.97
CA LEU A 120 -8.65 -3.34 48.32
C LEU A 120 -7.96 -2.29 47.45
N GLN A 121 -6.88 -1.69 47.94
CA GLN A 121 -6.08 -0.72 47.19
C GLN A 121 -5.55 -1.34 45.90
N LEU A 122 -5.00 -2.56 45.97
CA LEU A 122 -4.49 -3.28 44.82
C LEU A 122 -5.60 -3.59 43.80
N ILE A 123 -6.78 -4.00 44.26
CA ILE A 123 -7.96 -4.22 43.39
C ILE A 123 -8.38 -2.90 42.73
N ALA A 124 -8.49 -1.82 43.50
CA ALA A 124 -8.87 -0.51 42.97
C ALA A 124 -7.87 0.00 41.92
N THR A 125 -6.56 -0.16 42.17
CA THR A 125 -5.51 0.19 41.19
C THR A 125 -5.64 -0.64 39.91
N LYS A 126 -5.93 -1.95 40.02
CA LYS A 126 -6.17 -2.80 38.86
C LYS A 126 -7.35 -2.32 38.03
N ILE A 127 -8.46 -1.98 38.67
CA ILE A 127 -9.68 -1.48 38.01
C ILE A 127 -9.40 -0.14 37.32
N GLU A 128 -8.72 0.79 37.99
CA GLU A 128 -8.38 2.08 37.40
C GLU A 128 -7.49 1.91 36.16
N ALA A 129 -6.44 1.10 36.27
CA ALA A 129 -5.54 0.81 35.17
C ALA A 129 -6.26 0.14 33.99
N GLN A 130 -7.22 -0.75 34.27
CA GLN A 130 -8.08 -1.36 33.26
C GLN A 130 -8.95 -0.33 32.54
N LYS A 131 -9.61 0.57 33.29
CA LYS A 131 -10.47 1.62 32.71
C LYS A 131 -9.66 2.55 31.81
N GLN A 132 -8.47 2.97 32.23
CA GLN A 132 -7.57 3.82 31.43
C GLN A 132 -7.17 3.13 30.11
N GLU A 133 -6.87 1.83 30.17
CA GLU A 133 -6.54 1.07 28.97
C GLU A 133 -7.73 0.95 28.00
N GLN A 134 -8.93 0.69 28.53
CA GLN A 134 -10.14 0.58 27.72
C GLN A 134 -10.48 1.91 27.01
N THR A 135 -10.30 3.05 27.68
CA THR A 135 -10.51 4.36 27.06
C THR A 135 -9.47 4.64 25.97
N GLU A 136 -8.20 4.28 26.18
CA GLU A 136 -7.16 4.41 25.15
C GLU A 136 -7.49 3.53 23.92
N ILE A 137 -7.86 2.26 24.13
CA ILE A 137 -8.26 1.34 23.05
C ILE A 137 -9.45 1.92 22.28
N PHE A 138 -10.46 2.46 22.98
CA PHE A 138 -11.63 3.07 22.37
C PHE A 138 -11.25 4.25 21.46
N LEU A 139 -10.39 5.16 21.95
CA LEU A 139 -9.89 6.29 21.17
C LEU A 139 -9.11 5.81 19.94
N ILE A 140 -8.19 4.86 20.10
CA ILE A 140 -7.39 4.33 18.99
C ILE A 140 -8.28 3.65 17.94
N LYS A 141 -9.34 2.94 18.35
CA LYS A 141 -10.32 2.36 17.42
C LYS A 141 -11.05 3.44 16.62
N GLY A 142 -11.45 4.53 17.28
CA GLY A 142 -12.03 5.71 16.62
C GLY A 142 -11.12 6.25 15.53
N TYR A 143 -9.86 6.53 15.86
CA TYR A 143 -8.86 7.00 14.90
C TYR A 143 -8.57 6.00 13.78
N SER A 144 -8.45 4.70 14.10
CA SER A 144 -8.22 3.65 13.10
C SER A 144 -9.34 3.62 12.06
N LYS A 145 -10.59 3.80 12.50
CA LYS A 145 -11.76 3.84 11.60
C LYS A 145 -11.72 5.06 10.69
N THR A 146 -11.42 6.25 11.22
CA THR A 146 -11.32 7.48 10.42
C THR A 146 -10.14 7.41 9.42
N ASP A 147 -9.00 6.88 9.85
CA ASP A 147 -7.83 6.68 8.99
C ASP A 147 -8.17 5.75 7.82
N TYR A 148 -8.90 4.66 8.10
CA TYR A 148 -9.34 3.71 7.07
C TYR A 148 -10.32 4.34 6.07
N THR A 149 -11.27 5.16 6.54
CA THR A 149 -12.18 5.87 5.63
C THR A 149 -11.43 6.87 4.74
N ILE A 150 -10.47 7.61 5.30
CA ILE A 150 -9.62 8.54 4.54
C ILE A 150 -8.80 7.78 3.51
N PHE A 151 -8.23 6.63 3.90
CA PHE A 151 -7.49 5.75 2.99
C PHE A 151 -8.37 5.31 1.81
N ASN A 152 -9.58 4.82 2.08
CA ASN A 152 -10.50 4.38 1.02
C ASN A 152 -10.87 5.51 0.07
N HIS A 153 -11.26 6.69 0.58
CA HIS A 153 -11.57 7.84 -0.26
C HIS A 153 -10.40 8.26 -1.14
N LYS A 154 -9.17 8.23 -0.57
CA LYS A 154 -7.96 8.53 -1.33
C LYS A 154 -7.71 7.49 -2.43
N MET A 155 -7.88 6.21 -2.14
CA MET A 155 -7.70 5.15 -3.14
C MET A 155 -8.76 5.26 -4.25
N THR A 156 -10.03 5.48 -3.93
CA THR A 156 -11.09 5.71 -4.94
C THR A 156 -10.76 6.90 -5.84
N ALA A 157 -10.35 8.04 -5.26
CA ALA A 157 -9.97 9.20 -6.06
C ALA A 157 -8.73 8.95 -6.96
N GLU A 158 -7.76 8.15 -6.49
CA GLU A 158 -6.62 7.73 -7.31
C GLU A 158 -7.05 6.78 -8.44
N GLU A 159 -8.02 5.90 -8.21
CA GLU A 159 -8.59 4.98 -9.20
C GLU A 159 -9.34 5.74 -10.29
N ASP A 160 -10.22 6.67 -9.92
CA ASP A 160 -10.96 7.51 -10.86
C ASP A 160 -10.00 8.32 -11.74
N LYS A 161 -8.96 8.90 -11.14
CA LYS A 161 -7.91 9.61 -11.86
C LYS A 161 -7.15 8.71 -12.83
N LEU A 162 -6.88 7.46 -12.44
CA LEU A 162 -6.23 6.48 -13.31
C LEU A 162 -7.13 6.14 -14.50
N ASN A 163 -8.41 5.89 -14.26
CA ASN A 163 -9.40 5.57 -15.30
C ASN A 163 -9.55 6.72 -16.29
N LEU A 164 -9.74 7.95 -15.81
CA LEU A 164 -9.87 9.14 -16.65
C LEU A 164 -8.60 9.38 -17.50
N LYS A 165 -7.41 9.13 -16.94
CA LYS A 165 -6.16 9.22 -17.71
C LYS A 165 -6.13 8.22 -18.86
N TYR A 166 -6.62 7.00 -18.64
CA TYR A 166 -6.67 5.96 -19.67
C TYR A 166 -7.73 6.30 -20.73
N GLU A 167 -8.94 6.70 -20.32
CA GLU A 167 -10.00 7.15 -21.26
C GLU A 167 -9.50 8.27 -22.18
N ASN A 168 -8.88 9.31 -21.64
CA ASN A 168 -8.32 10.40 -22.45
C ASN A 168 -7.24 9.92 -23.42
N LYS A 169 -6.41 8.95 -23.00
CA LYS A 169 -5.37 8.37 -23.86
C LYS A 169 -5.99 7.53 -24.97
N LEU A 170 -7.07 6.78 -24.70
CA LEU A 170 -7.80 6.03 -25.71
C LEU A 170 -8.40 6.97 -26.76
N LEU A 171 -9.09 8.03 -26.34
CA LEU A 171 -9.63 9.04 -27.24
C LEU A 171 -8.54 9.65 -28.13
N SER A 172 -7.40 10.01 -27.55
CA SER A 172 -6.27 10.54 -28.31
C SER A 172 -5.69 9.54 -29.32
N ILE A 173 -5.65 8.23 -28.99
CA ILE A 173 -5.26 7.19 -29.93
C ILE A 173 -6.26 7.10 -31.07
N GLU A 174 -7.57 7.11 -30.77
CA GLU A 174 -8.63 7.02 -31.77
C GLU A 174 -8.63 8.21 -32.74
N GLU A 175 -8.53 9.43 -32.23
CA GLU A 175 -8.43 10.65 -33.04
C GLU A 175 -7.22 10.60 -33.99
N ARG A 176 -6.07 10.17 -33.47
CA ARG A 176 -4.86 10.02 -34.30
C ARG A 176 -5.04 8.91 -35.35
N GLN A 177 -5.64 7.79 -34.98
CA GLN A 177 -5.90 6.68 -35.91
C GLN A 177 -6.87 7.10 -37.02
N GLU A 178 -7.89 7.88 -36.70
CA GLU A 178 -8.81 8.44 -37.70
C GLU A 178 -8.09 9.41 -38.64
N LYS A 179 -7.22 10.27 -38.11
CA LYS A 179 -6.40 11.16 -38.93
C LYS A 179 -5.47 10.38 -39.86
N GLU A 180 -4.77 9.36 -39.37
CA GLU A 180 -3.90 8.51 -40.20
C GLU A 180 -4.68 7.83 -41.35
N LYS A 181 -5.95 7.45 -41.13
CA LYS A 181 -6.81 6.90 -42.19
C LYS A 181 -7.15 7.95 -43.25
N LYS A 182 -7.55 9.16 -42.82
CA LYS A 182 -7.83 10.28 -43.73
C LYS A 182 -6.60 10.67 -44.54
N ASP A 183 -5.44 10.78 -43.89
CA ASP A 183 -4.17 11.10 -44.54
C ASP A 183 -3.81 10.02 -45.60
N LEU A 184 -4.04 8.74 -45.30
CA LEU A 184 -3.83 7.65 -46.26
C LEU A 184 -4.78 7.77 -47.47
N GLU A 185 -6.07 8.03 -47.24
CA GLU A 185 -7.06 8.22 -48.30
C GLU A 185 -6.72 9.43 -49.19
N GLU A 186 -6.36 10.56 -48.58
CA GLU A 186 -5.95 11.77 -49.28
C GLU A 186 -4.68 11.55 -50.11
N GLU A 187 -3.66 10.90 -49.55
CA GLU A 187 -2.44 10.55 -50.29
C GLU A 187 -2.76 9.61 -51.45
N TRP A 188 -3.61 8.61 -51.22
CA TRP A 188 -3.98 7.63 -52.23
C TRP A 188 -4.75 8.27 -53.39
N HIS A 189 -5.66 9.20 -53.12
CA HIS A 189 -6.39 9.94 -54.14
C HIS A 189 -5.61 11.09 -54.79
N SER A 190 -4.37 11.34 -54.35
CA SER A 190 -3.53 12.38 -54.93
C SER A 190 -3.17 12.08 -56.40
N LYS A 191 -3.05 13.15 -57.21
CA LYS A 191 -2.60 13.04 -58.61
C LYS A 191 -1.21 12.42 -58.71
N ALA A 192 -0.35 12.64 -57.72
CA ALA A 192 1.00 12.08 -57.68
C ALA A 192 0.94 10.55 -57.58
N LYS A 193 0.13 10.01 -56.66
CA LYS A 193 -0.08 8.56 -56.57
C LYS A 193 -0.71 8.00 -57.83
N LEU A 194 -1.79 8.61 -58.35
CA LEU A 194 -2.45 8.13 -59.57
C LEU A 194 -1.48 8.03 -60.76
N ARG A 195 -0.59 9.01 -60.92
CA ARG A 195 0.43 9.02 -61.99
C ARG A 195 1.41 7.86 -61.90
N MET A 196 1.71 7.34 -60.71
CA MET A 196 2.62 6.21 -60.55
C MET A 196 2.10 4.93 -61.21
N TYR A 197 0.78 4.77 -61.30
CA TYR A 197 0.14 3.56 -61.83
C TYR A 197 -0.44 3.75 -63.24
N SER A 198 -0.47 4.99 -63.73
CA SER A 198 -0.90 5.33 -65.09
C SER A 198 0.27 5.55 -66.06
N HIS A 199 1.51 5.20 -65.68
CA HIS A 199 2.67 5.42 -66.51
C HIS A 199 2.76 4.36 -67.62
N PRO A 200 2.76 4.75 -68.92
CA PRO A 200 2.87 3.80 -70.01
C PRO A 200 4.25 3.14 -70.01
N SER A 201 4.34 1.88 -70.41
CA SER A 201 5.64 1.21 -70.54
C SER A 201 6.51 1.87 -71.63
N THR A 202 7.82 1.69 -71.54
CA THR A 202 8.75 2.14 -72.58
C THR A 202 8.40 1.53 -73.94
N LYS A 203 7.99 0.26 -73.98
CA LYS A 203 7.55 -0.42 -75.19
C LYS A 203 6.33 0.25 -75.81
N LEU A 204 5.32 0.60 -75.00
CA LEU A 204 4.14 1.30 -75.49
C LEU A 204 4.47 2.69 -76.05
N ILE A 205 5.39 3.42 -75.39
CA ILE A 205 5.89 4.72 -75.86
C ILE A 205 6.62 4.56 -77.21
N GLU A 206 7.49 3.55 -77.33
CA GLU A 206 8.23 3.24 -78.57
C GLU A 206 7.28 2.88 -79.72
N LEU A 207 6.31 2.01 -79.49
CA LEU A 207 5.32 1.63 -80.51
C LEU A 207 4.54 2.85 -81.01
N LYS A 208 4.11 3.76 -80.12
CA LYS A 208 3.47 5.02 -80.50
C LYS A 208 4.38 5.91 -81.33
N HIS A 209 5.67 5.98 -81.00
CA HIS A 209 6.65 6.72 -81.79
C HIS A 209 6.84 6.11 -83.19
N VAL A 210 6.95 4.78 -83.29
CA VAL A 210 7.05 4.08 -84.59
C VAL A 210 5.78 4.27 -85.40
N GLN A 211 4.60 4.16 -84.79
CA GLN A 211 3.31 4.42 -85.44
C GLN A 211 3.28 5.82 -86.05
N LYS A 212 3.68 6.83 -85.29
CA LYS A 212 3.74 8.21 -85.78
C LYS A 212 4.67 8.34 -87.00
N ARG A 213 5.86 7.74 -86.95
CA ARG A 213 6.79 7.75 -88.10
C ARG A 213 6.22 7.05 -89.33
N LEU A 214 5.49 5.95 -89.17
CA LEU A 214 4.84 5.24 -90.27
C LEU A 214 3.71 6.06 -90.91
N LEU A 215 2.95 6.80 -90.09
CA LEU A 215 1.94 7.75 -90.59
C LEU A 215 2.59 8.90 -91.36
N ASP A 216 3.69 9.46 -90.85
CA ASP A 216 4.45 10.51 -91.54
C ASP A 216 5.05 10.02 -92.88
N ALA A 217 5.37 8.72 -92.98
CA ALA A 217 5.87 8.06 -94.19
C ALA A 217 4.77 7.56 -95.14
N ASN A 218 3.49 7.79 -94.84
CA ASN A 218 2.33 7.36 -95.61
C ASN A 218 2.16 5.82 -95.75
N GLU A 219 2.80 5.02 -94.89
CA GLU A 219 2.64 3.56 -94.86
C GLU A 219 1.42 3.14 -94.01
N LEU A 220 0.22 3.44 -94.50
CA LEU A 220 -1.02 3.35 -93.73
C LEU A 220 -1.35 1.92 -93.25
N ASP A 221 -1.10 0.89 -94.06
CA ASP A 221 -1.42 -0.50 -93.72
C ASP A 221 -0.62 -0.99 -92.51
N LYS A 222 0.69 -0.70 -92.48
CA LYS A 222 1.56 -1.06 -91.36
C LYS A 222 1.20 -0.27 -90.10
N ALA A 223 0.87 1.01 -90.26
CA ALA A 223 0.43 1.85 -89.16
C ALA A 223 -0.90 1.35 -88.55
N ALA A 224 -1.82 0.83 -89.36
CA ALA A 224 -3.08 0.25 -88.91
C ALA A 224 -2.87 -1.06 -88.12
N ALA A 225 -2.00 -1.95 -88.60
CA ALA A 225 -1.64 -3.17 -87.87
C ALA A 225 -0.96 -2.84 -86.52
N LEU A 226 -0.02 -1.91 -86.51
CA LEU A 226 0.66 -1.46 -85.29
C LEU A 226 -0.31 -0.80 -84.30
N LYS A 227 -1.34 -0.10 -84.80
CA LYS A 227 -2.38 0.50 -83.96
C LYS A 227 -3.12 -0.57 -83.15
N GLN A 228 -3.49 -1.69 -83.76
CA GLN A 228 -4.17 -2.78 -83.06
C GLN A 228 -3.29 -3.34 -81.94
N GLU A 229 -1.99 -3.53 -82.20
CA GLU A 229 -1.04 -3.96 -81.16
C GLU A 229 -0.91 -2.94 -80.02
N ILE A 230 -0.86 -1.63 -80.35
CA ILE A 230 -0.85 -0.55 -79.35
C ILE A 230 -2.12 -0.59 -78.50
N ASP A 231 -3.30 -0.65 -79.12
CA ASP A 231 -4.59 -0.65 -78.40
C ASP A 231 -4.72 -1.86 -77.47
N GLU A 232 -4.26 -3.04 -77.90
CA GLU A 232 -4.21 -4.25 -77.06
C GLU A 232 -3.23 -4.10 -75.89
N LEU A 233 -2.03 -3.57 -76.14
CA LEU A 233 -1.03 -3.38 -75.10
C LEU A 233 -1.47 -2.31 -74.09
N GLU A 234 -2.06 -1.20 -74.54
CA GLU A 234 -2.65 -0.18 -73.69
C GLU A 234 -3.74 -0.75 -72.78
N LEU A 235 -4.62 -1.59 -73.33
CA LEU A 235 -5.68 -2.21 -72.55
C LEU A 235 -5.10 -3.12 -71.47
N LYS A 236 -4.08 -3.93 -71.80
CA LYS A 236 -3.40 -4.80 -70.84
C LYS A 236 -2.71 -4.01 -69.74
N GLU A 237 -1.90 -3.00 -70.09
CA GLU A 237 -1.21 -2.14 -69.11
C GLU A 237 -2.21 -1.39 -68.21
N ARG A 238 -3.33 -0.92 -68.77
CA ARG A 238 -4.39 -0.26 -67.99
C ARG A 238 -5.04 -1.22 -66.99
N GLN A 239 -5.31 -2.46 -67.39
CA GLN A 239 -5.88 -3.47 -66.50
C GLN A 239 -4.90 -3.87 -65.39
N GLU A 240 -3.63 -4.07 -65.73
CA GLU A 240 -2.59 -4.38 -64.75
C GLU A 240 -2.36 -3.22 -63.77
N GLY A 241 -2.29 -1.99 -64.27
CA GLY A 241 -2.19 -0.78 -63.45
C GLY A 241 -3.36 -0.66 -62.46
N ALA A 242 -4.60 -0.91 -62.92
CA ALA A 242 -5.79 -0.90 -62.06
C ALA A 242 -5.78 -2.02 -60.99
N ARG A 243 -5.27 -3.22 -61.34
CA ARG A 243 -5.09 -4.32 -60.39
C ARG A 243 -4.03 -3.99 -59.35
N ASN A 244 -2.87 -3.50 -59.77
CA ASN A 244 -1.78 -3.11 -58.89
C ASN A 244 -2.21 -1.98 -57.95
N TRP A 245 -2.93 -0.97 -58.47
CA TRP A 245 -3.55 0.09 -57.67
C TRP A 245 -4.40 -0.48 -56.54
N THR A 246 -5.35 -1.35 -56.86
CA THR A 246 -6.25 -1.93 -55.85
C THR A 246 -5.50 -2.79 -54.84
N ASN A 247 -4.54 -3.61 -55.30
CA ASN A 247 -3.76 -4.49 -54.45
C ASN A 247 -2.85 -3.72 -53.48
N ASP A 248 -2.15 -2.70 -53.96
CA ASP A 248 -1.26 -1.91 -53.13
C ASP A 248 -2.04 -1.03 -52.14
N TYR A 249 -3.23 -0.56 -52.51
CA TYR A 249 -4.14 0.10 -51.58
C TYR A 249 -4.56 -0.82 -50.44
N ASN A 250 -5.08 -2.00 -50.77
CA ASN A 250 -5.51 -2.99 -49.79
C ASN A 250 -4.37 -3.35 -48.84
N ARG A 251 -3.16 -3.55 -49.38
CA ARG A 251 -1.96 -3.81 -48.58
C ARG A 251 -1.61 -2.65 -47.65
N ALA A 252 -1.72 -1.40 -48.12
CA ALA A 252 -1.47 -0.22 -47.27
C ALA A 252 -2.50 -0.12 -46.13
N VAL A 253 -3.77 -0.36 -46.43
CA VAL A 253 -4.86 -0.41 -45.43
C VAL A 253 -4.64 -1.53 -44.42
N GLU A 254 -4.28 -2.73 -44.87
CA GLU A 254 -3.97 -3.88 -43.98
C GLU A 254 -2.79 -3.57 -43.06
N MET A 255 -1.71 -2.99 -43.59
CA MET A 255 -0.55 -2.60 -42.78
C MET A 255 -0.90 -1.53 -41.75
N LEU A 256 -1.73 -0.54 -42.12
CA LEU A 256 -2.20 0.49 -41.20
C LEU A 256 -3.10 -0.09 -40.12
N ALA A 257 -4.04 -0.97 -40.49
CA ALA A 257 -4.92 -1.66 -39.55
C ALA A 257 -4.13 -2.54 -38.57
N ALA A 258 -3.12 -3.27 -39.05
CA ALA A 258 -2.25 -4.08 -38.20
C ALA A 258 -1.46 -3.22 -37.20
N LYS A 259 -0.96 -2.05 -37.63
CA LYS A 259 -0.30 -1.07 -36.75
C LYS A 259 -1.26 -0.56 -35.67
N HIS A 260 -2.49 -0.19 -36.06
CA HIS A 260 -3.52 0.30 -35.13
C HIS A 260 -3.93 -0.76 -34.11
N ALA A 261 -4.07 -2.02 -34.54
CA ALA A 261 -4.37 -3.15 -33.66
C ALA A 261 -3.25 -3.39 -32.65
N ALA A 262 -1.99 -3.48 -33.10
CA ALA A 262 -0.85 -3.69 -32.22
C ALA A 262 -0.69 -2.57 -31.17
N GLU A 263 -1.02 -1.32 -31.54
CA GLU A 263 -1.02 -0.20 -30.62
C GLU A 263 -2.14 -0.32 -29.56
N ARG A 264 -3.34 -0.74 -29.95
CA ARG A 264 -4.45 -0.99 -29.02
C ARG A 264 -4.12 -2.12 -28.06
N ASP A 265 -3.57 -3.23 -28.55
CA ASP A 265 -3.16 -4.36 -27.72
C ASP A 265 -2.10 -3.94 -26.68
N PHE A 266 -1.13 -3.12 -27.11
CA PHE A 266 -0.11 -2.59 -26.20
C PHE A 266 -0.72 -1.65 -25.14
N TYR A 267 -1.69 -0.82 -25.55
CA TYR A 267 -2.41 0.07 -24.65
C TYR A 267 -3.21 -0.69 -23.60
N ASP A 268 -3.96 -1.72 -24.00
CA ASP A 268 -4.76 -2.56 -23.10
C ASP A 268 -3.85 -3.31 -22.13
N TYR A 269 -2.73 -3.85 -22.62
CA TYR A 269 -1.71 -4.47 -21.77
C TYR A 269 -1.14 -3.51 -20.71
N ASP A 270 -0.78 -2.28 -21.09
CA ASP A 270 -0.28 -1.27 -20.14
C ASP A 270 -1.36 -0.89 -19.10
N LYS A 271 -2.62 -0.72 -19.55
CA LYS A 271 -3.76 -0.42 -18.67
C LYS A 271 -3.94 -1.52 -17.63
N ASP A 272 -4.02 -2.78 -18.06
CA ASP A 272 -4.19 -3.93 -17.18
C ASP A 272 -3.04 -4.04 -16.18
N LEU A 273 -1.80 -3.86 -16.64
CA LEU A 273 -0.63 -3.87 -15.77
C LEU A 273 -0.72 -2.79 -14.68
N LYS A 274 -1.08 -1.55 -15.04
CA LYS A 274 -1.23 -0.48 -14.04
C LYS A 274 -2.40 -0.72 -13.10
N GLN A 275 -3.51 -1.25 -13.58
CA GLN A 275 -4.64 -1.63 -12.72
C GLN A 275 -4.26 -2.74 -11.73
N GLN A 276 -3.50 -3.74 -12.15
CA GLN A 276 -3.00 -4.79 -11.25
C GLN A 276 -2.06 -4.24 -10.19
N VAL A 277 -1.11 -3.37 -10.58
CA VAL A 277 -0.22 -2.70 -9.62
C VAL A 277 -1.00 -1.83 -8.63
N PHE A 278 -2.03 -1.13 -9.11
CA PHE A 278 -2.89 -0.33 -8.25
C PHE A 278 -3.67 -1.20 -7.25
N LYS A 279 -4.29 -2.29 -7.70
CA LYS A 279 -4.98 -3.26 -6.83
C LYS A 279 -4.04 -3.82 -5.75
N ALA A 280 -2.84 -4.24 -6.14
CA ALA A 280 -1.85 -4.72 -5.18
C ALA A 280 -1.47 -3.66 -4.14
N LYS A 281 -1.36 -2.38 -4.53
CA LYS A 281 -1.13 -1.27 -3.60
C LYS A 281 -2.28 -1.11 -2.60
N VAL A 282 -3.52 -1.19 -3.07
CA VAL A 282 -4.72 -1.13 -2.22
C VAL A 282 -4.74 -2.30 -1.23
N ASP A 283 -4.49 -3.52 -1.71
CA ASP A 283 -4.48 -4.73 -0.89
C ASP A 283 -3.42 -4.67 0.21
N ILE A 284 -2.19 -4.26 -0.12
CA ILE A 284 -1.11 -4.08 0.86
C ILE A 284 -1.51 -3.05 1.93
N GLY A 285 -2.13 -1.94 1.52
CA GLY A 285 -2.64 -0.93 2.43
C GLY A 285 -3.71 -1.50 3.36
N SER A 286 -4.69 -2.22 2.80
CA SER A 286 -5.78 -2.86 3.55
C SER A 286 -5.27 -3.86 4.59
N ILE A 287 -4.32 -4.72 4.22
CA ILE A 287 -3.69 -5.69 5.13
C ILE A 287 -3.06 -5.00 6.34
N ALA A 288 -2.47 -3.82 6.17
CA ALA A 288 -1.88 -3.07 7.29
C ALA A 288 -2.96 -2.64 8.30
N PHE A 289 -4.12 -2.18 7.83
CA PHE A 289 -5.27 -1.85 8.70
C PHE A 289 -5.84 -3.09 9.38
N ASP A 290 -5.97 -4.20 8.67
CA ASP A 290 -6.45 -5.47 9.24
C ASP A 290 -5.53 -5.97 10.36
N ASN A 291 -4.22 -5.89 10.16
CA ASN A 291 -3.23 -6.25 11.18
C ASN A 291 -3.33 -5.32 12.40
N ARG A 292 -3.49 -4.00 12.20
CA ARG A 292 -3.72 -3.04 13.29
C ARG A 292 -4.99 -3.35 14.05
N ASN A 293 -6.09 -3.64 13.35
CA ASN A 293 -7.38 -3.98 13.95
C ASN A 293 -7.31 -5.31 14.71
N ARG A 294 -6.59 -6.32 14.19
CA ARG A 294 -6.34 -7.58 14.88
C ARG A 294 -5.53 -7.37 16.16
N ALA A 295 -4.48 -6.56 16.11
CA ALA A 295 -3.69 -6.20 17.30
C ALA A 295 -4.56 -5.47 18.35
N LEU A 296 -5.41 -4.54 17.94
CA LEU A 296 -6.34 -3.84 18.83
C LEU A 296 -7.38 -4.79 19.46
N LYS A 297 -7.90 -5.76 18.69
CA LYS A 297 -8.80 -6.79 19.24
C LYS A 297 -8.10 -7.64 20.30
N ILE A 298 -6.85 -8.04 20.07
CA ILE A 298 -6.07 -8.77 21.07
C ILE A 298 -5.87 -7.91 22.32
N ARG A 299 -5.47 -6.64 22.15
CA ARG A 299 -5.30 -5.68 23.26
C ARG A 299 -6.60 -5.52 24.07
N GLU A 300 -7.74 -5.41 23.39
CA GLU A 300 -9.06 -5.37 24.00
C GLU A 300 -9.40 -6.64 24.79
N THR A 301 -9.15 -7.83 24.23
CA THR A 301 -9.39 -9.09 24.97
C THR A 301 -8.53 -9.21 26.23
N VAL A 302 -7.32 -8.63 26.24
CA VAL A 302 -6.46 -8.58 27.42
C VAL A 302 -6.98 -7.55 28.41
N ALA A 303 -7.37 -6.35 27.94
CA ALA A 303 -7.91 -5.28 28.77
C ALA A 303 -9.25 -5.66 29.42
N ASN A 304 -10.07 -6.52 28.81
CA ASN A 304 -11.32 -6.97 29.41
C ASN A 304 -11.13 -7.90 30.63
N ASP A 305 -9.96 -8.55 30.74
CA ASP A 305 -9.60 -9.38 31.90
C ASP A 305 -8.62 -8.60 32.79
N MET A 306 -9.13 -8.09 33.91
CA MET A 306 -8.39 -7.26 34.86
C MET A 306 -7.09 -7.91 35.34
N ASP A 307 -7.13 -9.19 35.72
CA ASP A 307 -5.96 -9.89 36.26
C ASP A 307 -4.95 -10.25 35.17
N LYS A 308 -5.42 -10.54 33.96
CA LYS A 308 -4.54 -10.77 32.81
C LYS A 308 -3.86 -9.49 32.36
N TYR A 309 -4.58 -8.38 32.30
CA TYR A 309 -4.02 -7.06 32.01
C TYR A 309 -2.98 -6.67 33.06
N TRP A 310 -3.33 -6.77 34.34
CA TRP A 310 -2.43 -6.46 35.45
C TRP A 310 -1.17 -7.30 35.38
N ARG A 311 -1.26 -8.63 35.23
CA ARG A 311 -0.07 -9.50 35.13
C ARG A 311 0.83 -9.17 33.96
N THR A 312 0.26 -8.76 32.82
CA THR A 312 1.01 -8.41 31.62
C THR A 312 1.75 -7.08 31.79
N HIS A 313 1.12 -6.08 32.39
CA HIS A 313 1.68 -4.73 32.53
C HIS A 313 2.49 -4.52 33.82
N SER A 314 2.14 -5.19 34.92
CA SER A 314 2.88 -5.09 36.19
C SER A 314 4.25 -5.76 36.13
N ARG A 315 4.43 -6.80 35.31
CA ARG A 315 5.76 -7.42 35.10
C ARG A 315 6.78 -6.46 34.49
N SER A 316 6.33 -5.58 33.58
CA SER A 316 7.17 -4.55 32.96
C SER A 316 7.76 -3.55 33.98
N ILE A 317 7.07 -3.32 35.11
CA ILE A 317 7.49 -2.35 36.13
C ILE A 317 8.58 -2.94 37.05
N TYR A 318 8.57 -4.27 37.24
CA TYR A 318 9.45 -4.97 38.21
C TYR A 318 10.47 -5.92 37.57
N GLU A 319 10.45 -6.14 36.26
CA GLU A 319 11.55 -6.85 35.57
C GLU A 319 12.81 -5.98 35.60
N VAL A 320 13.62 -6.19 36.64
CA VAL A 320 15.08 -6.05 36.57
C VAL A 320 15.49 -6.75 35.28
N ALA A 321 16.08 -6.00 34.35
CA ALA A 321 16.47 -6.51 33.05
C ALA A 321 17.14 -7.88 33.24
N PRO A 322 16.67 -8.95 32.56
CA PRO A 322 17.35 -10.24 32.64
C PRO A 322 18.83 -9.99 32.38
N PRO A 323 19.74 -10.59 33.18
CA PRO A 323 21.17 -10.37 33.02
C PRO A 323 21.49 -10.57 31.54
N PRO A 324 22.28 -9.67 30.92
CA PRO A 324 22.58 -9.74 29.50
C PRO A 324 23.00 -11.18 29.19
N PRO A 325 22.38 -11.83 28.18
CA PRO A 325 22.70 -13.21 27.86
C PRO A 325 24.20 -13.31 27.74
N SER A 326 24.82 -14.14 28.59
CA SER A 326 26.27 -14.33 28.60
C SER A 326 26.69 -14.62 27.16
N THR A 327 27.42 -13.67 26.56
CA THR A 327 27.88 -13.72 25.19
C THR A 327 29.04 -14.71 25.05
N THR A 328 28.89 -15.93 25.55
CA THR A 328 29.64 -17.10 25.09
C THR A 328 29.03 -17.57 23.76
N ARG A 329 29.01 -16.65 22.78
CA ARG A 329 28.81 -17.02 21.38
C ARG A 329 30.15 -17.61 20.92
N SER A 330 30.35 -18.89 21.22
CA SER A 330 31.40 -19.70 20.61
C SER A 330 31.25 -19.57 19.10
N ARG A 331 32.18 -18.83 18.48
CA ARG A 331 32.39 -18.80 17.04
C ARG A 331 32.98 -20.17 16.67
N ASN A 332 32.14 -21.18 16.50
CA ASN A 332 32.51 -22.33 15.68
C ASN A 332 32.49 -21.88 14.21
N SER A 333 33.62 -21.32 13.82
CA SER A 333 34.03 -21.02 12.46
C SER A 333 34.27 -22.32 11.70
N ASN A 334 33.20 -22.98 11.25
CA ASN A 334 33.29 -23.99 10.21
C ASN A 334 33.26 -23.30 8.84
N TYR A 335 34.43 -22.87 8.38
CA TYR A 335 34.66 -22.62 6.95
C TYR A 335 34.60 -23.96 6.23
N LEU A 336 33.44 -24.28 5.64
CA LEU A 336 33.34 -25.34 4.65
C LEU A 336 34.00 -24.85 3.35
N ASN A 337 35.16 -25.44 3.12
CA ASN A 337 35.98 -25.35 1.93
C ASN A 337 35.31 -26.10 0.75
N LEU A 338 35.27 -25.43 -0.41
CA LEU A 338 35.57 -25.93 -1.76
C LEU A 338 34.83 -27.16 -2.33
N ASN A 339 34.11 -26.98 -3.45
CA ASN A 339 34.60 -27.32 -4.80
C ASN A 339 33.47 -27.21 -5.85
N PHE A 340 33.66 -26.40 -6.89
CA PHE A 340 32.92 -26.50 -8.15
C PHE A 340 33.85 -27.11 -9.20
N PRO A 341 33.46 -28.19 -9.89
CA PRO A 341 34.23 -28.74 -10.99
C PRO A 341 33.96 -27.97 -12.30
N ASN A 342 35.00 -27.93 -13.15
CA ASN A 342 35.04 -27.32 -14.49
C ASN A 342 34.04 -27.93 -15.48
#